data_AF-A0A0D7AHJ8-F1
#
_entry.id   AF-A0A0D7AHJ8-F1
#
_cell.length_a   1.000
_cell.length_b   1.000
_cell.length_c   1.000
_cell.angle_alpha   90.00
_cell.angle_beta   90.00
_cell.angle_gamma   90.00
#
_symmetry.space_group_name_H-M   'P 1'
#
loop_
_entity.id
_entity.type
_entity.pdbx_description
1 polymer ?
#
loop_
_entity_poly.entity_id
_entity_poly.type
_entity_poly.pdbx_seq_one_letter_code
_entity_poly.pdbx_strand_id
1 'polypeptide(L)'
;MVRRIASQVQQQVARLQRGGWFEKTSARPARPLPVWYEAALEYPPLPLPAKAPPQRPPDDHLSFRQGSTRRPLKAHPLEINYIEDRVRRQFFRDHPFETFRPATLVEGPNIEAANPITGTLWTRLRQRGRNPTAEDAVQYIVNLHKHHDTSLSDAYAAGVSQFRSLKAERETAKSVAVLEADALGAVWGKSEIEHSFEKELKGLATWERLAEFDQGVIASRKRWKMIADKHEGAQKWTHGEEYTRERKEGVRPGYAPAPMRALFTELQSSAGLVELAPPNEKQSPSVDDSAPKEHKTRQNKK
;
A
#
# COMPACT_ATOMS: atom_id res chain seq x y z
N MET A 1 7.92 1.93 44.39
CA MET A 1 8.09 0.83 43.40
C MET A 1 9.51 0.89 42.84
N VAL A 2 10.28 -0.20 42.94
CA VAL A 2 11.62 -0.28 42.34
C VAL A 2 11.47 -0.26 40.81
N ARG A 3 12.12 0.70 40.15
CA ARG A 3 12.10 0.79 38.68
C ARG A 3 12.84 -0.42 38.12
N ARG A 4 12.12 -1.29 37.40
CA ARG A 4 12.72 -2.41 36.66
C ARG A 4 13.30 -1.83 35.38
N ILE A 5 14.63 -1.77 35.28
CA ILE A 5 15.33 -1.27 34.10
C ILE A 5 15.80 -2.49 33.30
N ALA A 6 15.41 -2.58 32.03
CA ALA A 6 15.72 -3.72 31.17
C ALA A 6 17.24 -3.93 30.96
N SER A 7 18.05 -2.87 31.00
CA SER A 7 19.52 -2.98 30.92
C SER A 7 20.18 -3.50 32.20
N GLN A 8 19.45 -3.66 33.31
CA GLN A 8 19.98 -4.09 34.61
C GLN A 8 19.63 -5.56 34.94
N VAL A 9 19.11 -6.34 33.99
CA VAL A 9 18.67 -7.71 34.25
C VAL A 9 19.86 -8.60 34.67
N GLN A 10 21.03 -8.46 34.07
CA GLN A 10 22.25 -9.15 34.52
C GLN A 10 22.65 -8.78 35.97
N GLN A 11 22.44 -7.53 36.38
CA GLN A 11 22.72 -7.10 37.76
C GLN A 11 21.73 -7.73 38.73
N GLN A 12 20.47 -7.94 38.32
CA GLN A 12 19.47 -8.64 39.12
C GLN A 12 19.79 -10.14 39.23
N VAL A 13 20.20 -10.78 38.14
CA VAL A 13 20.64 -12.19 38.16
C VAL A 13 21.90 -12.35 39.02
N ALA A 14 22.87 -11.46 38.92
CA ALA A 14 24.06 -11.44 39.78
C ALA A 14 23.70 -11.28 41.27
N ARG A 15 22.70 -10.44 41.59
CA ARG A 15 22.18 -10.29 42.96
C ARG A 15 21.49 -11.56 43.46
N LEU A 16 20.71 -12.23 42.61
CA LEU A 16 20.06 -13.51 42.94
C LEU A 16 21.08 -14.62 43.13
N GLN A 17 22.12 -14.68 42.28
CA GLN A 17 23.25 -15.61 42.43
C GLN A 17 23.98 -15.38 43.76
N ARG A 18 24.32 -14.14 44.10
CA ARG A 18 24.94 -13.79 45.39
C ARG A 18 24.03 -14.11 46.58
N GLY A 19 22.71 -14.07 46.39
CA GLY A 19 21.71 -14.44 47.38
C GLY A 19 21.41 -15.94 47.46
N GLY A 20 22.19 -16.81 46.80
CA GLY A 20 22.05 -18.27 46.86
C GLY A 20 20.80 -18.82 46.17
N TRP A 21 20.10 -18.04 45.32
CA TRP A 21 18.84 -18.47 44.70
C TRP A 21 18.97 -19.62 43.69
N PHE A 22 20.17 -19.79 43.13
CA PHE A 22 20.49 -20.84 42.16
C PHE A 22 21.23 -22.01 42.81
N GLU A 23 21.60 -21.89 44.08
CA GLU A 23 22.29 -22.94 44.84
C GLU A 23 21.31 -23.95 45.42
N LYS A 24 21.79 -25.16 45.70
CA LYS A 24 20.98 -26.23 46.29
C LYS A 24 20.82 -25.99 47.80
N THR A 25 19.65 -25.58 48.25
CA THR A 25 19.32 -25.49 49.68
C THR A 25 18.54 -26.74 50.12
N SER A 26 18.53 -27.08 51.40
CA SER A 26 17.83 -28.25 51.95
C SER A 26 16.32 -28.30 51.64
N ALA A 27 15.70 -27.16 51.28
CA ALA A 27 14.28 -27.03 51.00
C ALA A 27 13.89 -26.91 49.50
N ARG A 28 14.84 -26.79 48.55
CA ARG A 28 14.51 -26.59 47.11
C ARG A 28 15.60 -27.13 46.17
N PRO A 29 15.25 -27.75 45.02
CA PRO A 29 16.22 -28.18 44.02
C PRO A 29 16.98 -27.00 43.37
N ALA A 30 18.24 -27.21 43.01
CA ALA A 30 19.09 -26.24 42.33
C ALA A 30 18.50 -25.83 40.99
N ARG A 31 18.55 -24.53 40.68
CA ARG A 31 18.13 -23.99 39.38
C ARG A 31 19.38 -23.58 38.61
N PRO A 32 19.54 -24.01 37.35
CA PRO A 32 20.67 -23.57 36.54
C PRO A 32 20.61 -22.06 36.31
N LEU A 33 21.78 -21.43 36.18
CA LEU A 33 21.85 -20.04 35.73
C LEU A 33 21.23 -19.93 34.33
N PRO A 34 20.62 -18.79 33.98
CA PRO A 34 20.14 -18.57 32.63
C PRO A 34 21.29 -18.65 31.63
N VAL A 35 21.13 -19.42 30.55
CA VAL A 35 22.15 -19.63 29.52
C VAL A 35 22.64 -18.32 28.89
N TRP A 36 21.77 -17.30 28.80
CA TRP A 36 22.12 -15.99 28.27
C TRP A 36 22.98 -15.13 29.21
N TYR A 37 23.10 -15.48 30.49
CA TYR A 37 23.79 -14.64 31.49
C TYR A 37 25.28 -14.52 31.23
N GLU A 38 25.94 -15.62 30.82
CA GLU A 38 27.36 -15.61 30.44
C GLU A 38 27.61 -14.67 29.24
N ALA A 39 26.79 -14.79 28.20
CA ALA A 39 26.86 -13.91 27.04
C ALA A 39 26.58 -12.44 27.39
N ALA A 40 25.70 -12.15 28.36
CA ALA A 40 25.43 -10.79 28.83
C ALA A 40 26.56 -10.18 29.68
N LEU A 41 27.39 -11.01 30.33
CA LEU A 41 28.60 -10.56 31.01
C LEU A 41 29.72 -10.23 30.02
N GLU A 42 29.82 -11.01 28.94
CA GLU A 42 30.79 -10.78 27.87
C GLU A 42 30.43 -9.55 27.02
N TYR A 43 29.14 -9.38 26.72
CA TYR A 43 28.60 -8.26 25.92
C TYR A 43 27.61 -7.43 26.75
N PRO A 44 28.08 -6.61 27.70
CA PRO A 44 27.18 -5.83 28.54
C PRO A 44 26.38 -4.80 27.72
N PRO A 45 25.09 -4.60 28.01
CA PRO A 45 24.28 -3.54 27.39
C PRO A 45 24.90 -2.17 27.64
N LEU A 46 24.94 -1.35 26.60
CA LEU A 46 25.39 0.04 26.67
C LEU A 46 24.51 0.83 27.66
N PRO A 47 25.09 1.57 28.62
CA PRO A 47 24.31 2.46 29.45
C PRO A 47 23.67 3.53 28.56
N LEU A 48 22.40 3.85 28.82
CA LEU A 48 21.74 4.93 28.08
C LEU A 48 22.53 6.23 28.31
N PRO A 49 23.06 6.87 27.24
CA PRO A 49 23.78 8.12 27.40
C PRO A 49 22.84 9.18 28.00
N ALA A 50 23.41 10.17 28.69
CA ALA A 50 22.64 11.35 29.08
C ALA A 50 21.97 11.95 27.83
N LYS A 51 20.82 12.61 28.00
CA LYS A 51 20.14 13.33 26.90
C LYS A 51 21.00 14.51 26.42
N ALA A 52 22.02 14.20 25.64
CA ALA A 52 22.88 15.16 24.96
C ALA A 52 22.28 15.43 23.57
N PRO A 53 22.37 16.67 23.06
CA PRO A 53 22.06 16.92 21.67
C PRO A 53 23.01 16.08 20.79
N PRO A 54 22.50 15.44 19.71
CA PRO A 54 23.37 14.72 18.78
C PRO A 54 24.40 15.66 18.15
N GLN A 55 25.56 15.12 17.77
CA GLN A 55 26.53 15.86 16.96
C GLN A 55 25.90 16.17 15.59
N ARG A 56 26.05 17.42 15.14
CA ARG A 56 25.43 17.91 13.91
C ARG A 56 26.37 17.70 12.72
N PRO A 57 25.86 17.29 11.55
CA PRO A 57 26.66 17.27 10.32
C PRO A 57 27.20 18.67 9.96
N PRO A 58 28.41 18.76 9.37
CA PRO A 58 29.00 20.04 8.97
C PRO A 58 28.22 20.73 7.84
N ASP A 59 27.52 19.97 7.00
CA ASP A 59 26.73 20.46 5.87
C ASP A 59 25.36 21.04 6.27
N ASP A 60 25.03 21.11 7.56
CA ASP A 60 23.72 21.61 7.99
C ASP A 60 23.70 23.14 8.05
N HIS A 61 22.93 23.75 7.14
CA HIS A 61 22.79 25.20 7.05
C HIS A 61 21.65 25.66 7.94
N LEU A 62 21.95 25.83 9.23
CA LEU A 62 21.06 26.50 10.14
C LEU A 62 20.89 27.97 9.73
N SER A 63 19.64 28.37 9.48
CA SER A 63 19.25 29.77 9.60
C SER A 63 19.25 30.13 11.08
N PHE A 64 20.43 30.34 11.67
CA PHE A 64 20.53 30.96 12.98
C PHE A 64 19.87 32.33 12.87
N ARG A 65 18.63 32.46 13.36
CA ARG A 65 18.05 33.76 13.66
C ARG A 65 18.91 34.38 14.76
N GLN A 66 19.93 35.13 14.37
CA GLN A 66 20.68 35.98 15.28
C GLN A 66 19.67 36.93 15.94
N GLY A 67 19.37 36.71 17.22
CA GLY A 67 18.53 37.65 17.97
C GLY A 67 17.55 37.09 18.99
N SER A 68 17.44 35.78 19.23
CA SER A 68 16.56 35.29 20.31
C SER A 68 17.35 34.92 21.56
N THR A 69 17.03 35.62 22.64
CA THR A 69 17.53 35.50 24.01
C THR A 69 17.80 34.05 24.47
N ARG A 70 18.88 33.91 25.25
CA ARG A 70 19.46 32.71 25.91
C ARG A 70 18.47 31.84 26.71
N ARG A 71 17.45 31.28 26.07
CA ARG A 71 16.68 30.17 26.65
C ARG A 71 17.48 28.88 26.43
N PRO A 72 17.62 28.02 27.45
CA PRO A 72 18.25 26.72 27.25
C PRO A 72 17.48 25.98 26.15
N LEU A 73 18.19 25.58 25.10
CA LEU A 73 17.62 24.82 24.00
C LEU A 73 16.91 23.60 24.60
N LYS A 74 15.60 23.47 24.34
CA LYS A 74 14.85 22.28 24.73
C LYS A 74 15.55 21.05 24.12
N ALA A 75 15.68 19.95 24.86
CA ALA A 75 16.26 18.70 24.37
C ALA A 75 15.31 17.99 23.38
N HIS A 76 15.12 18.59 22.20
CA HIS A 76 14.40 18.04 21.07
C HIS A 76 15.35 17.97 19.88
N PRO A 77 15.21 16.96 19.00
CA PRO A 77 15.97 16.91 17.76
C PRO A 77 15.65 18.15 16.93
N LEU A 78 16.69 18.75 16.35
CA LEU A 78 16.59 19.92 15.48
C LEU A 78 16.30 19.45 14.05
N GLU A 79 15.61 20.28 13.28
CA GLU A 79 15.40 20.05 11.86
C GLU A 79 16.74 20.06 11.11
N ILE A 80 16.93 19.12 10.18
CA ILE A 80 18.12 19.00 9.34
C ILE A 80 17.83 19.76 8.04
N ASN A 81 18.65 20.75 7.70
CA ASN A 81 18.46 21.55 6.50
C ASN A 81 19.70 21.53 5.61
N TYR A 82 19.51 21.15 4.35
CA TYR A 82 20.56 21.11 3.34
C TYR A 82 20.43 22.28 2.35
N ILE A 83 21.53 22.72 1.72
CA ILE A 83 21.47 23.73 0.63
C ILE A 83 20.66 23.18 -0.54
N GLU A 84 20.87 21.90 -0.81
CA GLU A 84 20.21 21.08 -1.81
C GLU A 84 18.69 21.25 -1.72
N ASP A 85 18.12 21.30 -0.51
CA ASP A 85 16.67 21.47 -0.31
C ASP A 85 16.15 22.83 -0.81
N ARG A 86 16.94 23.89 -0.65
CA ARG A 86 16.59 25.21 -1.19
C ARG A 86 16.59 25.18 -2.72
N VAL A 87 17.58 24.52 -3.31
CA VAL A 87 17.68 24.36 -4.76
C VAL A 87 16.55 23.48 -5.30
N ARG A 88 16.23 22.36 -4.64
CA ARG A 88 15.10 21.47 -5.01
C ARG A 88 13.79 22.22 -5.04
N ARG A 89 13.47 23.00 -3.98
CA ARG A 89 12.23 23.79 -3.92
C ARG A 89 12.12 24.77 -5.08
N GLN A 90 13.20 25.47 -5.41
CA GLN A 90 13.21 26.40 -6.53
C GLN A 90 13.10 25.65 -7.87
N PHE A 91 13.86 24.57 -8.04
CA PHE A 91 13.89 23.78 -9.26
C PHE A 91 12.52 23.22 -9.64
N PHE A 92 11.83 22.58 -8.70
CA PHE A 92 10.50 22.00 -8.95
C PHE A 92 9.39 23.04 -9.05
N ARG A 93 9.58 24.23 -8.46
CA ARG A 93 8.67 25.37 -8.66
C ARG A 93 8.77 25.90 -10.08
N ASP A 94 9.97 25.98 -10.63
CA ASP A 94 10.20 26.43 -12.01
C ASP A 94 9.87 25.35 -13.05
N HIS A 95 9.96 24.07 -12.67
CA HIS A 95 9.74 22.90 -13.54
C HIS A 95 8.71 21.94 -12.95
N PRO A 96 7.41 22.32 -12.89
CA PRO A 96 6.38 21.48 -12.28
C PRO A 96 6.25 20.13 -12.99
N PHE A 97 6.45 20.08 -14.32
CA PHE A 97 6.32 18.83 -15.06
C PHE A 97 7.43 17.81 -14.81
N GLU A 98 8.56 18.21 -14.23
CA GLU A 98 9.58 17.23 -13.79
C GLU A 98 9.08 16.41 -12.58
N THR A 99 8.10 16.90 -11.81
CA THR A 99 7.50 16.16 -10.69
C THR A 99 6.66 14.96 -11.15
N PHE A 100 6.10 14.99 -12.36
CA PHE A 100 5.33 13.87 -12.91
C PHE A 100 6.22 12.76 -13.48
N ARG A 101 7.54 12.97 -13.57
CA ARG A 101 8.43 11.90 -14.02
C ARG A 101 8.52 10.85 -12.93
N PRO A 102 8.31 9.57 -13.26
CA PRO A 102 8.37 8.49 -12.26
C PRO A 102 9.79 8.40 -11.70
N ALA A 103 9.89 8.36 -10.38
CA ALA A 103 11.13 8.17 -9.63
C ALA A 103 10.95 7.03 -8.63
N THR A 104 11.95 6.16 -8.54
CA THR A 104 11.96 5.06 -7.58
C THR A 104 12.55 5.53 -6.27
N LEU A 105 11.79 5.44 -5.18
CA LEU A 105 12.24 5.74 -3.81
C LEU A 105 12.90 4.53 -3.12
N VAL A 106 12.82 3.36 -3.75
CA VAL A 106 13.48 2.15 -3.27
C VAL A 106 14.98 2.30 -3.48
N GLU A 107 15.73 2.31 -2.38
CA GLU A 107 17.18 2.38 -2.40
C GLU A 107 17.76 1.08 -2.98
N GLY A 108 18.84 1.21 -3.77
CA GLY A 108 19.57 0.07 -4.29
C GLY A 108 20.41 -0.64 -3.22
N PRO A 109 21.00 -1.81 -3.53
CA PRO A 109 21.90 -2.51 -2.60
C PRO A 109 23.19 -1.74 -2.32
N ASN A 110 23.59 -0.83 -3.22
CA ASN A 110 24.75 0.03 -3.05
C ASN A 110 24.29 1.46 -2.77
N ILE A 111 24.82 2.03 -1.69
CA ILE A 111 24.55 3.41 -1.25
C ILE A 111 25.23 4.42 -2.19
N GLU A 112 26.37 4.05 -2.77
CA GLU A 112 27.16 4.90 -3.66
C GLU A 112 27.41 4.21 -5.01
N ALA A 113 27.43 5.01 -6.09
CA ALA A 113 27.92 4.55 -7.37
C ALA A 113 29.42 4.22 -7.25
N ALA A 114 29.91 3.18 -7.93
CA ALA A 114 31.27 2.68 -7.76
C ALA A 114 32.39 3.72 -8.02
N ASN A 115 32.12 4.79 -8.79
CA ASN A 115 33.00 5.95 -8.98
C ASN A 115 32.16 7.21 -9.27
N PRO A 116 31.69 7.95 -8.26
CA PRO A 116 30.93 9.16 -8.49
C PRO A 116 31.88 10.30 -8.86
N ILE A 117 31.65 10.93 -10.01
CA ILE A 117 32.39 12.14 -10.40
C ILE A 117 31.88 13.28 -9.52
N THR A 118 32.67 13.68 -8.53
CA THR A 118 32.32 14.74 -7.56
C THR A 118 33.46 15.75 -7.41
N GLY A 119 33.16 16.89 -6.80
CA GLY A 119 34.15 17.91 -6.50
C GLY A 119 34.55 18.74 -7.72
N THR A 120 35.83 19.13 -7.74
CA THR A 120 36.42 19.98 -8.78
C THR A 120 36.45 19.31 -10.16
N LEU A 121 36.44 17.97 -10.20
CA LEU A 121 36.41 17.20 -11.44
C LEU A 121 35.05 17.29 -12.15
N TRP A 122 33.97 17.51 -11.40
CA TRP A 122 32.63 17.58 -11.96
C TRP A 122 32.34 18.99 -12.48
N THR A 123 32.66 19.18 -13.75
CA THR A 123 32.53 20.48 -14.45
C THR A 123 31.29 20.55 -15.32
N ARG A 124 30.79 19.42 -15.84
CA ARG A 124 29.64 19.36 -16.74
C ARG A 124 28.63 18.32 -16.29
N LEU A 125 27.35 18.65 -16.37
CA LEU A 125 26.27 17.73 -16.00
C LEU A 125 26.29 16.42 -16.82
N ARG A 126 26.67 16.50 -18.10
CA ARG A 126 26.78 15.35 -19.02
C ARG A 126 27.78 14.27 -18.57
N GLN A 127 28.76 14.61 -17.71
CA GLN A 127 29.77 13.66 -17.22
C GLN A 127 29.15 12.52 -16.40
N ARG A 128 28.06 12.80 -15.68
CA ARG A 128 27.35 11.82 -14.86
C ARG A 128 26.45 10.90 -15.69
N GLY A 129 26.07 11.34 -16.88
CA GLY A 129 25.29 10.55 -17.80
C GLY A 129 24.65 11.36 -18.91
N ARG A 130 24.16 10.65 -19.92
CA ARG A 130 23.45 11.25 -21.06
C ARG A 130 22.05 11.73 -20.69
N ASN A 131 21.41 11.07 -19.72
CA ASN A 131 20.07 11.38 -19.24
C ASN A 131 20.10 11.71 -17.74
N PRO A 132 20.42 12.97 -17.38
CA PRO A 132 20.40 13.38 -15.98
C PRO A 132 18.98 13.39 -15.42
N THR A 133 18.85 12.96 -14.18
CA THR A 133 17.65 13.16 -13.36
C THR A 133 17.58 14.60 -12.85
N ALA A 134 16.43 15.01 -12.33
CA ALA A 134 16.30 16.31 -11.66
C ALA A 134 17.25 16.42 -10.46
N GLU A 135 17.45 15.33 -9.72
CA GLU A 135 18.36 15.28 -8.58
C GLU A 135 19.83 15.41 -9.01
N ASP A 136 20.22 14.82 -10.14
CA ASP A 136 21.58 15.01 -10.68
C ASP A 136 21.86 16.49 -11.03
N ALA A 137 20.85 17.21 -11.52
CA ALA A 137 20.97 18.64 -11.80
C ALA A 137 21.09 19.47 -10.52
N VAL A 138 20.31 19.16 -9.47
CA VAL A 138 20.41 19.80 -8.16
C VAL A 138 21.80 19.58 -7.57
N GLN A 139 22.30 18.34 -7.59
CA GLN A 139 23.62 18.01 -7.07
C GLN A 139 24.73 18.71 -7.85
N TYR A 140 24.59 18.82 -9.17
CA TYR A 140 25.52 19.57 -10.01
C TYR A 140 25.54 21.07 -9.65
N ILE A 141 24.39 21.69 -9.44
CA ILE A 141 24.28 23.09 -9.02
C ILE A 141 24.97 23.32 -7.67
N VAL A 142 24.74 22.42 -6.71
CA VAL A 142 25.40 22.51 -5.40
C VAL A 142 26.90 22.27 -5.52
N ASN A 143 27.34 21.36 -6.37
CA ASN A 143 28.76 21.12 -6.64
C ASN A 143 29.45 22.36 -7.21
N LEU A 144 28.82 23.05 -8.17
CA LEU A 144 29.31 24.32 -8.70
C LEU A 144 29.46 25.38 -7.61
N HIS A 145 28.49 25.45 -6.69
CA HIS A 145 28.54 26.40 -5.59
C HIS A 145 29.63 26.05 -4.56
N LYS A 146 29.78 24.78 -4.17
CA LYS A 146 30.73 24.33 -3.14
C LYS A 146 32.18 24.26 -3.61
N HIS A 147 32.44 23.88 -4.87
CA HIS A 147 33.78 23.53 -5.35
C HIS A 147 34.32 24.43 -6.47
N HIS A 148 33.46 25.21 -7.12
CA HIS A 148 33.86 26.11 -8.23
C HIS A 148 33.66 27.59 -7.89
N ASP A 149 33.41 27.91 -6.61
CA ASP A 149 33.23 29.27 -6.07
C ASP A 149 32.21 30.13 -6.84
N THR A 150 31.22 29.49 -7.47
CA THR A 150 30.15 30.20 -8.17
C THR A 150 29.05 30.62 -7.21
N SER A 151 28.43 31.77 -7.47
CA SER A 151 27.27 32.20 -6.68
C SER A 151 26.12 31.20 -6.87
N LEU A 152 25.29 30.99 -5.85
CA LEU A 152 24.20 30.01 -5.92
C LEU A 152 23.23 30.32 -7.08
N SER A 153 23.01 31.60 -7.39
CA SER A 153 22.16 32.05 -8.49
C SER A 153 22.76 31.73 -9.86
N ASP A 154 24.05 31.99 -10.05
CA ASP A 154 24.75 31.72 -11.31
C ASP A 154 24.92 30.22 -11.54
N ALA A 155 25.25 29.48 -10.47
CA ALA A 155 25.30 28.02 -10.47
C ALA A 155 23.94 27.42 -10.87
N TYR A 156 22.85 27.97 -10.34
CA TYR A 156 21.49 27.54 -10.68
C TYR A 156 21.17 27.79 -12.16
N ALA A 157 21.43 28.99 -12.67
CA ALA A 157 21.20 29.32 -14.08
C ALA A 157 22.03 28.42 -15.00
N ALA A 158 23.32 28.21 -14.69
CA ALA A 158 24.20 27.34 -15.45
C ALA A 158 23.73 25.87 -15.44
N GLY A 159 23.39 25.33 -14.25
CA GLY A 159 22.91 23.96 -14.13
C GLY A 159 21.58 23.71 -14.83
N VAL A 160 20.62 24.63 -14.71
CA VAL A 160 19.33 24.54 -15.40
C VAL A 160 19.51 24.63 -16.91
N SER A 161 20.41 25.48 -17.42
CA SER A 161 20.68 25.59 -18.86
C SER A 161 21.22 24.26 -19.43
N GLN A 162 22.17 23.62 -18.74
CA GLN A 162 22.72 22.32 -19.14
C GLN A 162 21.69 21.19 -19.03
N PHE A 163 20.85 21.23 -18.00
CA PHE A 163 19.77 20.26 -17.86
C PHE A 163 18.77 20.37 -19.02
N ARG A 164 18.35 21.58 -19.36
CA ARG A 164 17.44 21.84 -20.50
C ARG A 164 18.06 21.42 -21.82
N SER A 165 19.35 21.70 -22.05
CA SER A 165 20.02 21.29 -23.29
C SER A 165 20.06 19.76 -23.42
N LEU A 166 20.37 19.04 -22.34
CA LEU A 166 20.40 17.57 -22.35
C LEU A 166 19.01 16.96 -22.54
N LYS A 167 17.96 17.57 -21.96
CA LYS A 167 16.57 17.15 -22.17
C LYS A 167 16.13 17.35 -23.62
N ALA A 168 16.41 18.51 -24.20
CA ALA A 168 16.09 18.80 -25.60
C ALA A 168 16.81 17.83 -26.53
N GLU A 169 18.11 17.58 -26.30
CA GLU A 169 18.89 16.62 -27.09
C GLU A 169 18.32 15.20 -27.00
N ARG A 170 17.82 14.78 -25.84
CA ARG A 170 17.15 13.50 -25.66
C ARG A 170 15.82 13.44 -26.41
N GLU A 171 15.02 14.50 -26.36
CA GLU A 171 13.74 14.57 -27.06
C GLU A 171 13.94 14.47 -28.57
N THR A 172 14.88 15.25 -29.13
CA THR A 172 15.26 15.15 -30.55
C THR A 172 15.73 13.75 -30.90
N ALA A 173 16.59 13.13 -30.09
CA ALA A 173 17.06 11.78 -30.33
C ALA A 173 15.92 10.75 -30.33
N LYS A 174 14.93 10.90 -29.43
CA LYS A 174 13.75 10.03 -29.40
C LYS A 174 12.88 10.21 -30.65
N SER A 175 12.63 11.45 -31.06
CA SER A 175 11.83 11.74 -32.26
C SER A 175 12.49 11.19 -33.52
N VAL A 176 13.80 11.38 -33.67
CA VAL A 176 14.58 10.85 -34.79
C VAL A 176 14.55 9.32 -34.79
N ALA A 177 14.74 8.67 -33.64
CA ALA A 177 14.71 7.21 -33.55
C ALA A 177 13.35 6.60 -33.96
N VAL A 178 12.24 7.29 -33.65
CA VAL A 178 10.91 6.85 -34.10
C VAL A 178 10.78 7.00 -35.62
N LEU A 179 11.18 8.16 -36.17
CA LEU A 179 11.13 8.40 -37.62
C LEU A 179 12.00 7.41 -38.41
N GLU A 180 13.19 7.09 -37.91
CA GLU A 180 14.07 6.11 -38.52
C GLU A 180 13.44 4.71 -38.50
N ALA A 181 12.85 4.31 -37.37
CA ALA A 181 12.15 3.04 -37.27
C ALA A 181 10.93 2.96 -38.21
N ASP A 182 10.16 4.04 -38.34
CA ASP A 182 9.04 4.14 -39.29
C ASP A 182 9.53 4.00 -40.73
N ALA A 183 10.61 4.69 -41.09
CA ALA A 183 11.21 4.62 -42.43
C ALA A 183 11.72 3.21 -42.78
N LEU A 184 12.15 2.44 -41.76
CA LEU A 184 12.58 1.05 -41.91
C LEU A 184 11.41 0.05 -41.86
N GLY A 185 10.17 0.53 -41.72
CA GLY A 185 8.98 -0.32 -41.70
C GLY A 185 8.72 -1.01 -40.35
N ALA A 186 9.14 -0.41 -39.24
CA ALA A 186 8.80 -0.92 -37.91
C ALA A 186 7.28 -0.92 -37.70
N VAL A 187 6.75 -2.02 -37.16
CA VAL A 187 5.34 -2.15 -36.80
C VAL A 187 5.21 -1.88 -35.30
N TRP A 188 4.48 -0.82 -34.94
CA TRP A 188 4.21 -0.48 -33.55
C TRP A 188 2.94 -1.17 -33.04
N GLY A 189 2.92 -1.44 -31.74
CA GLY A 189 1.66 -1.72 -31.04
C GLY A 189 0.84 -0.44 -30.86
N LYS A 190 -0.17 -0.51 -30.00
CA LYS A 190 -0.99 0.65 -29.66
C LYS A 190 -0.14 1.77 -29.06
N SER A 191 -0.34 2.99 -29.55
CA SER A 191 0.31 4.17 -28.98
C SER A 191 -0.19 4.47 -27.56
N GLU A 192 0.56 5.25 -26.77
CA GLU A 192 0.08 5.67 -25.44
C GLU A 192 -1.19 6.54 -25.55
N ILE A 193 -1.36 7.25 -26.67
CA ILE A 193 -2.57 8.05 -26.97
C ILE A 193 -3.77 7.14 -27.21
N GLU A 194 -3.60 6.06 -27.99
CA GLU A 194 -4.65 5.05 -28.16
C GLU A 194 -4.98 4.37 -26.84
N HIS A 195 -3.96 4.04 -26.04
CA HIS A 195 -4.15 3.45 -24.72
C HIS A 195 -4.89 4.39 -23.76
N SER A 196 -4.61 5.69 -23.77
CA SER A 196 -5.36 6.67 -22.98
C SER A 196 -6.81 6.77 -23.47
N PHE A 197 -7.03 6.81 -24.78
CA PHE A 197 -8.37 6.85 -25.36
C PHE A 197 -9.19 5.61 -25.01
N GLU A 198 -8.60 4.42 -25.03
CA GLU A 198 -9.27 3.18 -24.60
C GLU A 198 -9.67 3.22 -23.12
N LYS A 199 -8.86 3.82 -22.26
CA LYS A 199 -9.20 4.02 -20.85
C LYS A 199 -10.33 5.03 -20.68
N GLU A 200 -10.31 6.12 -21.45
CA GLU A 200 -11.38 7.13 -21.45
C GLU A 200 -12.70 6.54 -21.91
N LEU A 201 -12.71 5.77 -23.00
CA LEU A 201 -13.89 5.06 -23.48
C LEU A 201 -14.47 4.10 -22.44
N LYS A 202 -13.61 3.34 -21.75
CA LYS A 202 -14.04 2.47 -20.64
C LYS A 202 -14.66 3.30 -19.49
N GLY A 203 -14.06 4.45 -19.17
CA GLY A 203 -14.58 5.39 -18.18
C GLY A 203 -15.96 5.96 -18.56
N LEU A 204 -16.13 6.39 -19.81
CA LEU A 204 -17.40 6.88 -20.34
C LEU A 204 -18.48 5.79 -20.30
N ALA A 205 -18.16 4.59 -20.73
CA ALA A 205 -19.10 3.46 -20.67
C ALA A 205 -19.53 3.13 -19.22
N THR A 206 -18.62 3.27 -18.24
CA THR A 206 -19.02 3.15 -16.83
C THR A 206 -19.94 4.30 -16.41
N TRP A 207 -19.68 5.52 -16.85
CA TRP A 207 -20.48 6.68 -16.48
C TRP A 207 -21.89 6.65 -17.09
N GLU A 208 -22.04 6.21 -18.34
CA GLU A 208 -23.33 6.01 -19.00
C GLU A 208 -24.20 5.02 -18.24
N ARG A 209 -23.64 3.88 -17.83
CA ARG A 209 -24.36 2.89 -17.02
C ARG A 209 -24.85 3.49 -15.70
N LEU A 210 -24.00 4.24 -15.00
CA LEU A 210 -24.42 4.92 -13.77
C LEU A 210 -25.54 5.94 -14.02
N ALA A 211 -25.48 6.70 -15.11
CA ALA A 211 -26.53 7.64 -15.47
C ALA A 211 -27.86 6.95 -15.78
N GLU A 212 -27.85 5.80 -16.46
CA GLU A 212 -29.03 4.96 -16.67
C GLU A 212 -29.60 4.45 -15.35
N PHE A 213 -28.75 3.97 -14.43
CA PHE A 213 -29.18 3.57 -13.09
C PHE A 213 -29.77 4.74 -12.31
N ASP A 214 -29.16 5.92 -12.35
CA ASP A 214 -29.67 7.13 -11.68
C ASP A 214 -31.00 7.58 -12.27
N GLN A 215 -31.15 7.56 -13.59
CA GLN A 215 -32.44 7.82 -14.25
C GLN A 215 -33.48 6.75 -13.88
N GLY A 216 -33.09 5.48 -13.80
CA GLY A 216 -33.93 4.38 -13.34
C GLY A 216 -34.36 4.53 -11.88
N VAL A 217 -33.47 5.02 -11.00
CA VAL A 217 -33.74 5.35 -9.60
C VAL A 217 -34.64 6.58 -9.49
N ILE A 218 -34.41 7.61 -10.30
CA ILE A 218 -35.26 8.79 -10.38
C ILE A 218 -36.64 8.41 -10.93
N ALA A 219 -36.70 7.55 -11.94
CA ALA A 219 -37.94 7.05 -12.53
C ALA A 219 -38.69 6.13 -11.56
N SER A 220 -38.00 5.28 -10.78
CA SER A 220 -38.63 4.43 -9.77
C SER A 220 -39.16 5.25 -8.59
N ARG A 221 -38.41 6.26 -8.12
CA ARG A 221 -38.87 7.24 -7.13
C ARG A 221 -40.08 8.02 -7.62
N LYS A 222 -40.11 8.42 -8.90
CA LYS A 222 -41.27 9.08 -9.54
C LYS A 222 -42.44 8.13 -9.78
N ARG A 223 -42.19 6.82 -9.94
CA ARG A 223 -43.20 5.78 -10.14
C ARG A 223 -43.86 5.29 -8.86
N TRP A 224 -43.36 5.64 -7.67
CA TRP A 224 -44.12 5.54 -6.44
C TRP A 224 -45.20 6.63 -6.38
N LYS A 225 -46.16 6.56 -7.30
CA LYS A 225 -47.54 6.92 -6.98
C LYS A 225 -48.11 5.73 -6.24
N MET A 226 -48.65 5.95 -5.05
CA MET A 226 -49.49 4.98 -4.38
C MET A 226 -50.64 4.65 -5.36
N ILE A 227 -50.53 3.52 -6.07
CA ILE A 227 -51.69 2.90 -6.71
C ILE A 227 -52.45 2.29 -5.53
N ALA A 228 -53.20 3.12 -4.83
CA ALA A 228 -54.32 2.61 -4.07
C ALA A 228 -55.28 2.10 -5.14
N ASP A 229 -55.29 0.78 -5.39
CA ASP A 229 -56.37 0.17 -6.13
C ASP A 229 -57.64 0.58 -5.42
N LYS A 230 -58.38 1.49 -6.03
CA LYS A 230 -59.70 1.89 -5.57
C LYS A 230 -60.59 0.70 -5.92
N HIS A 231 -60.54 -0.33 -5.08
CA HIS A 231 -61.45 -1.46 -5.17
C HIS A 231 -62.86 -0.92 -4.91
N GLU A 232 -63.58 -0.58 -5.98
CA GLU A 232 -64.99 -0.17 -5.97
C GLU A 232 -65.86 -1.42 -5.77
N GLY A 233 -65.75 -1.99 -4.57
CA GLY A 233 -66.51 -3.13 -4.11
C GLY A 233 -66.09 -3.39 -2.68
N ALA A 234 -67.06 -3.44 -1.76
CA ALA A 234 -66.82 -3.64 -0.34
C ALA A 234 -66.13 -4.99 -0.09
N GLN A 235 -64.80 -5.03 -0.19
CA GLN A 235 -64.01 -6.10 0.41
C GLN A 235 -64.16 -5.93 1.91
N LYS A 236 -65.09 -6.69 2.48
CA LYS A 236 -65.10 -6.97 3.92
C LYS A 236 -63.74 -7.56 4.23
N TRP A 237 -63.10 -7.02 5.26
CA TRP A 237 -61.87 -7.57 5.83
C TRP A 237 -62.07 -9.08 6.03
N THR A 238 -61.51 -9.89 5.13
CA THR A 238 -61.46 -11.33 5.33
C THR A 238 -60.43 -11.53 6.42
N HIS A 239 -60.83 -12.00 7.60
CA HIS A 239 -59.97 -12.21 8.78
C HIS A 239 -58.95 -13.35 8.55
N GLY A 240 -58.24 -13.33 7.41
CA GLY A 240 -57.35 -14.40 6.97
C GLY A 240 -58.06 -15.66 6.48
N GLU A 241 -59.36 -15.61 6.19
CA GLU A 241 -60.12 -16.76 5.68
C GLU A 241 -59.64 -17.19 4.30
N GLU A 242 -59.41 -16.24 3.38
CA GLU A 242 -58.87 -16.53 2.05
C GLU A 242 -57.44 -17.08 2.16
N TYR A 243 -56.62 -16.48 3.03
CA TYR A 243 -55.27 -16.97 3.30
C TYR A 243 -55.25 -18.40 3.85
N THR A 244 -56.16 -18.73 4.76
CA THR A 244 -56.27 -20.08 5.32
C THR A 244 -56.83 -21.08 4.31
N ARG A 245 -57.70 -20.64 3.40
CA ARG A 245 -58.20 -21.46 2.29
C ARG A 245 -57.10 -21.76 1.28
N GLU A 246 -56.38 -20.75 0.79
CA GLU A 246 -55.24 -20.91 -0.12
C GLU A 246 -54.15 -21.79 0.49
N ARG A 247 -53.89 -21.63 1.79
CA ARG A 247 -52.93 -22.48 2.52
C ARG A 247 -53.38 -23.94 2.61
N LYS A 248 -54.69 -24.21 2.76
CA LYS A 248 -55.25 -25.57 2.73
C LYS A 248 -55.20 -26.16 1.32
N GLU A 249 -55.42 -25.33 0.30
CA GLU A 249 -55.28 -25.68 -1.12
C GLU A 249 -53.80 -25.82 -1.56
N GLY A 250 -52.84 -25.60 -0.63
CA GLY A 250 -51.41 -25.81 -0.85
C GLY A 250 -50.69 -24.66 -1.53
N VAL A 251 -51.39 -23.56 -1.82
CA VAL A 251 -50.83 -22.37 -2.47
C VAL A 251 -50.09 -21.54 -1.41
N ARG A 252 -48.78 -21.36 -1.61
CA ARG A 252 -47.95 -20.54 -0.71
C ARG A 252 -47.92 -19.10 -1.22
N PRO A 253 -48.02 -18.09 -0.34
CA PRO A 253 -47.88 -16.69 -0.75
C PRO A 253 -46.47 -16.46 -1.31
N GLY A 254 -46.39 -16.04 -2.58
CA GLY A 254 -45.13 -15.68 -3.22
C GLY A 254 -44.71 -14.26 -2.85
N TYR A 255 -43.59 -14.12 -2.15
CA TYR A 255 -43.02 -12.82 -1.76
C TYR A 255 -42.19 -12.14 -2.86
N ALA A 256 -42.23 -12.66 -4.09
CA ALA A 256 -41.55 -12.04 -5.22
C ALA A 256 -42.23 -10.72 -5.63
N PRO A 257 -41.46 -9.68 -6.01
CA PRO A 257 -42.02 -8.43 -6.50
C PRO A 257 -42.93 -8.69 -7.72
N ALA A 258 -44.04 -7.95 -7.82
CA ALA A 258 -45.12 -8.14 -8.81
C ALA A 258 -44.66 -8.46 -10.25
N PRO A 259 -43.64 -7.79 -10.85
CA PRO A 259 -43.21 -8.14 -12.21
C PRO A 259 -42.60 -9.54 -12.33
N MET A 260 -41.97 -10.07 -11.28
CA MET A 260 -41.48 -11.46 -11.27
C MET A 260 -42.61 -12.47 -11.06
N ARG A 261 -43.67 -12.09 -10.35
CA ARG A 261 -44.78 -13.00 -10.01
C ARG A 261 -45.56 -13.45 -11.25
N ALA A 262 -45.75 -12.55 -12.22
CA ALA A 262 -46.39 -12.87 -13.50
C ALA A 262 -45.61 -13.91 -14.32
N LEU A 263 -44.27 -13.82 -14.33
CA LEU A 263 -43.39 -14.76 -15.03
C LEU A 263 -43.43 -16.16 -14.40
N PHE A 264 -43.52 -16.25 -13.06
CA PHE A 264 -43.62 -17.54 -12.37
C PHE A 264 -44.96 -18.23 -12.60
N THR A 265 -46.06 -17.48 -12.69
CA THR A 265 -47.39 -18.05 -12.98
C THR A 265 -47.53 -18.56 -14.42
N GLU A 266 -46.91 -17.88 -15.39
CA GLU A 266 -46.88 -18.35 -16.79
C GLU A 266 -46.06 -19.64 -16.95
N LEU A 267 -44.94 -19.76 -16.23
CA LEU A 267 -44.12 -20.97 -16.24
C LEU A 267 -44.85 -22.17 -15.62
N GLN A 268 -45.66 -21.97 -14.57
CA GLN A 268 -46.42 -23.04 -13.92
C GLN A 268 -47.66 -23.48 -14.73
N SER A 269 -48.32 -22.59 -15.49
CA SER A 269 -49.46 -22.96 -16.33
C SER A 269 -49.06 -23.71 -17.60
N SER A 270 -47.83 -23.50 -18.10
CA SER A 270 -47.28 -24.19 -19.27
C SER A 270 -46.83 -25.64 -19.00
N ALA A 271 -46.76 -26.05 -17.73
CA ALA A 271 -46.30 -27.38 -17.31
C ALA A 271 -47.38 -28.11 -16.49
N GLY A 272 -48.34 -28.76 -17.17
CA GLY A 272 -49.34 -29.60 -16.51
C GLY A 272 -49.76 -30.82 -17.32
N LEU A 273 -49.18 -31.98 -17.01
CA LEU A 273 -49.77 -33.35 -16.95
C LEU A 273 -48.67 -34.43 -17.05
N VAL A 274 -48.02 -34.78 -15.93
CA VAL A 274 -47.50 -36.14 -15.72
C VAL A 274 -47.71 -36.51 -14.24
N GLU A 275 -48.61 -37.45 -14.03
CA GLU A 275 -48.88 -38.18 -12.80
C GLU A 275 -47.78 -39.23 -12.58
N LEU A 276 -47.04 -39.18 -11.46
CA LEU A 276 -46.27 -40.33 -10.98
C LEU A 276 -46.27 -40.39 -9.44
N ALA A 277 -46.75 -41.53 -8.95
CA ALA A 277 -46.93 -41.94 -7.57
C ALA A 277 -45.60 -42.09 -6.77
N PRO A 278 -45.66 -42.10 -5.42
CA PRO A 278 -44.46 -42.13 -4.56
C PRO A 278 -43.92 -43.55 -4.33
N PRO A 279 -42.60 -43.76 -4.17
CA PRO A 279 -42.08 -45.02 -3.66
C PRO A 279 -41.83 -44.97 -2.14
N ASN A 280 -42.09 -46.15 -1.57
CA ASN A 280 -42.16 -46.53 -0.17
C ASN A 280 -40.84 -46.46 0.62
N GLU A 281 -41.04 -46.25 1.91
CA GLU A 281 -40.13 -46.43 3.03
C GLU A 281 -39.98 -47.93 3.38
N LYS A 282 -38.74 -48.43 3.54
CA LYS A 282 -38.23 -49.23 4.69
C LYS A 282 -37.03 -50.13 4.35
N GLN A 283 -36.16 -50.25 5.37
CA GLN A 283 -35.18 -51.31 5.70
C GLN A 283 -33.68 -50.97 5.54
N SER A 284 -33.05 -50.66 6.68
CA SER A 284 -31.63 -50.93 7.01
C SER A 284 -31.44 -52.43 7.36
N PRO A 285 -30.25 -53.08 7.21
CA PRO A 285 -29.14 -52.95 8.19
C PRO A 285 -27.69 -53.26 7.72
N SER A 286 -26.72 -53.16 8.66
CA SER A 286 -25.32 -53.71 8.75
C SER A 286 -24.26 -53.21 7.75
N VAL A 287 -23.10 -52.63 8.11
CA VAL A 287 -21.97 -53.01 9.01
C VAL A 287 -21.18 -54.23 8.51
N ASP A 288 -19.84 -54.05 8.46
CA ASP A 288 -18.74 -54.91 7.99
C ASP A 288 -18.43 -54.78 6.47
N ASP A 289 -17.21 -54.65 5.96
CA ASP A 289 -15.89 -54.97 6.51
C ASP A 289 -14.75 -54.34 5.65
N SER A 290 -13.59 -54.14 6.29
CA SER A 290 -12.24 -54.40 5.75
C SER A 290 -11.64 -53.64 4.54
N ALA A 291 -10.61 -52.80 4.82
CA ALA A 291 -9.32 -52.75 4.09
C ALA A 291 -8.25 -51.93 4.87
N PRO A 292 -6.93 -52.20 4.70
CA PRO A 292 -6.04 -52.45 5.84
C PRO A 292 -4.97 -51.37 6.13
N LYS A 293 -4.36 -51.57 7.31
CA LYS A 293 -3.17 -50.94 7.89
C LYS A 293 -1.89 -51.30 7.12
N GLU A 294 -0.95 -50.35 7.02
CA GLU A 294 0.48 -50.64 7.18
C GLU A 294 1.19 -49.52 7.96
N HIS A 295 2.16 -49.93 8.76
CA HIS A 295 2.77 -49.22 9.87
C HIS A 295 4.29 -49.42 9.80
N LYS A 296 5.02 -48.38 10.24
CA LYS A 296 6.47 -48.36 10.61
C LYS A 296 7.43 -48.23 9.40
N THR A 297 8.51 -47.45 9.46
CA THR A 297 9.48 -47.36 10.57
C THR A 297 10.31 -46.07 10.47
N ARG A 298 10.70 -45.55 11.64
CA ARG A 298 11.76 -44.54 11.86
C ARG A 298 13.12 -45.02 11.31
N GLN A 299 13.99 -44.12 10.85
CA GLN A 299 15.26 -43.78 11.52
C GLN A 299 16.22 -42.92 10.64
N ASN A 300 16.73 -41.86 11.27
CA ASN A 300 18.12 -41.38 11.33
C ASN A 300 18.95 -41.02 10.07
N LYS A 301 19.34 -39.73 10.07
CA LYS A 301 20.73 -39.21 10.14
C LYS A 301 21.64 -39.39 8.91
N LYS A 302 21.90 -38.26 8.25
CA LYS A 302 23.24 -37.69 8.02
C LYS A 302 23.11 -36.19 7.81
#